data_AF-A0A1I6YVT1-F1
#
_entry.id   AF-A0A1I6YVT1-F1
#
_cell.length_a   1.000
_cell.length_b   1.000
_cell.length_c   1.000
_cell.angle_alpha   90.00
_cell.angle_beta   90.00
_cell.angle_gamma   90.00
#
_symmetry.space_group_name_H-M   'P 1'
#
loop_
_entity.id
_entity.type
_entity.pdbx_description
1 polymer ?
#
loop_
_entity_poly.entity_id
_entity_poly.type
_entity_poly.pdbx_seq_one_letter_code
_entity_poly.pdbx_strand_id
1 'polypeptide(L)' 'MATWGSQLAAERLGPLMQAAVPTPATAAQLAASITFLLSDDGTNINGAILASDGGWSAL' A
#
# COMPACT_ATOMS: atom_id res chain seq x y z
N MET A 1 13.12 -12.08 8.73
CA MET A 1 12.20 -11.41 9.69
C MET A 1 12.83 -10.09 10.07
N ALA A 2 12.09 -8.97 10.07
CA ALA A 2 12.64 -7.70 10.53
C ALA A 2 13.03 -7.80 12.01
N THR A 3 14.16 -7.21 12.38
CA THR A 3 14.62 -7.13 13.78
C THR A 3 14.09 -5.86 14.41
N TRP A 4 13.59 -5.96 15.64
CA TRP A 4 13.14 -4.80 16.40
C TRP A 4 14.31 -4.17 17.16
N GLY A 5 14.45 -2.85 17.06
CA GLY A 5 15.45 -2.09 17.82
C GLY A 5 15.06 -1.81 19.28
N SER A 6 13.82 -2.13 19.67
CA SER A 6 13.28 -1.89 21.02
C SER A 6 12.25 -2.95 21.39
N GLN A 7 12.39 -3.51 22.60
CA GLN A 7 11.47 -4.51 23.13
C GLN A 7 10.09 -3.92 23.43
N LEU A 8 10.02 -2.73 24.01
CA LEU A 8 8.76 -2.02 24.23
C LEU A 8 8.01 -1.74 22.91
N ALA A 9 8.74 -1.35 21.86
CA ALA A 9 8.16 -1.12 20.54
C ALA A 9 7.59 -2.43 19.95
N ALA A 10 8.34 -3.53 20.06
CA ALA A 10 7.89 -4.84 19.58
C ALA A 10 6.58 -5.29 20.27
N GLU A 11 6.49 -5.14 21.60
CA GLU A 11 5.31 -5.53 22.38
C GLU A 11 4.06 -4.71 22.04
N ARG A 12 4.23 -3.43 21.68
CA ARG A 12 3.10 -2.51 21.40
C ARG A 12 2.71 -2.47 19.93
N LEU A 13 3.69 -2.41 19.03
CA LEU A 13 3.45 -2.27 17.60
C LEU A 13 3.27 -3.62 16.91
N GLY A 14 3.88 -4.70 17.39
CA GLY A 14 3.80 -6.02 16.78
C GLY A 14 2.36 -6.49 16.50
N PRO A 15 1.47 -6.50 17.49
CA PRO A 15 0.07 -6.89 17.29
C PRO A 15 -0.67 -5.97 16.30
N LEU A 16 -0.42 -4.66 16.36
CA LEU A 16 -1.04 -3.70 15.45
C LEU A 16 -0.55 -3.90 14.02
N MET A 17 0.75 -4.12 13.81
CA MET A 17 1.31 -4.40 12.49
C MET A 17 0.76 -5.71 11.92
N GLN A 18 0.63 -6.76 12.74
CA GLN A 18 0.05 -8.02 12.28
C GLN A 18 -1.43 -7.91 11.87
N ALA A 19 -2.20 -7.07 12.58
CA ALA A 19 -3.63 -6.91 12.32
C ALA A 19 -3.95 -5.89 11.22
N ALA A 20 -3.11 -4.86 11.05
CA ALA A 20 -3.42 -3.70 10.21
C ALA A 20 -2.58 -3.64 8.92
N VAL A 21 -1.43 -4.32 8.81
CA VAL A 21 -0.63 -4.29 7.57
C VAL A 21 -1.42 -4.98 6.45
N PRO A 22 -1.77 -4.26 5.37
CA PRO A 22 -2.46 -4.85 4.24
C PRO A 22 -1.50 -5.73 3.45
N THR A 23 -2.07 -6.66 2.67
CA THR A 23 -1.29 -7.48 1.74
C THR A 23 -0.59 -6.59 0.72
N PRO A 24 0.72 -6.77 0.48
CA PRO A 24 1.44 -6.02 -0.54
C PRO A 24 0.78 -6.15 -1.92
N ALA A 25 0.72 -5.04 -2.65
CA ALA A 25 0.22 -5.05 -4.02
C ALA A 25 1.09 -5.93 -4.92
N THR A 26 0.43 -6.75 -5.73
CA THR A 26 1.07 -7.60 -6.73
C THR A 26 1.48 -6.80 -7.96
N ALA A 27 2.41 -7.34 -8.74
CA ALA A 27 2.80 -6.74 -10.02
C ALA A 27 1.61 -6.56 -10.98
N ALA A 28 0.66 -7.50 -10.99
CA ALA A 28 -0.53 -7.41 -11.83
C ALA A 28 -1.46 -6.26 -11.41
N GLN A 29 -1.62 -6.02 -10.10
CA GLN A 29 -2.41 -4.89 -9.60
C GLN A 29 -1.77 -3.55 -9.96
N LEU A 30 -0.45 -3.43 -9.79
CA LEU A 30 0.29 -2.24 -10.22
C LEU A 30 0.13 -1.97 -11.71
N ALA A 31 0.30 -3.01 -12.54
CA ALA A 31 0.11 -2.91 -13.98
C ALA A 31 -1.32 -2.46 -14.34
N ALA A 32 -2.34 -3.02 -13.68
CA ALA A 32 -3.73 -2.65 -13.89
C ALA A 32 -3.98 -1.16 -13.61
N SER A 33 -3.50 -0.64 -12.47
CA SER A 33 -3.63 0.79 -12.12
C SER A 33 -2.94 1.71 -13.14
N ILE A 34 -1.76 1.33 -13.63
CA ILE A 34 -1.06 2.07 -14.68
C ILE A 34 -1.87 2.04 -15.99
N THR A 35 -2.37 0.86 -16.40
CA THR A 35 -3.14 0.74 -17.64
C THR A 35 -4.46 1.51 -17.59
N PHE A 36 -5.11 1.61 -16.42
CA PHE A 36 -6.28 2.45 -16.24
C PHE A 36 -5.95 3.94 -16.47
N LEU A 37 -4.84 4.44 -15.89
CA LEU A 37 -4.43 5.83 -16.10
C LEU A 37 -4.04 6.13 -17.56
N LEU A 38 -3.62 5.11 -18.32
CA LEU A 38 -3.27 5.21 -19.74
C LEU A 38 -4.45 4.94 -20.67
N SER A 39 -5.57 4.41 -20.19
CA SER A 39 -6.72 4.06 -21.01
C SER A 39 -7.65 5.26 -21.23
N ASP A 40 -8.62 5.07 -22.12
CA ASP A 40 -9.69 6.05 -22.36
C ASP A 40 -10.57 6.30 -21.11
N ASP A 41 -10.55 5.38 -20.13
CA ASP A 41 -11.28 5.53 -18.87
C ASP A 41 -10.56 6.50 -17.89
N GLY A 42 -9.26 6.73 -18.06
CA GLY A 42 -8.46 7.70 -17.29
C GLY A 42 -8.74 9.16 -17.65
N THR A 43 -9.88 9.45 -18.28
CA THR A 43 -10.19 10.78 -18.84
C THR A 43 -10.25 11.87 -17.78
N ASN A 44 -9.65 13.03 -18.08
CA ASN A 44 -9.58 14.21 -17.21
C ASN A 44 -8.93 13.98 -15.83
N ILE A 45 -8.15 12.91 -15.65
CA ILE A 45 -7.29 12.70 -14.48
C ILE A 45 -5.91 13.27 -14.79
N ASN A 46 -5.51 14.34 -14.09
CA ASN A 46 -4.20 14.96 -14.25
C ASN A 46 -3.65 15.44 -12.90
N GLY A 47 -2.33 15.39 -12.72
CA GLY A 47 -1.65 15.82 -11.49
C GLY A 47 -1.91 14.95 -10.25
N ALA A 48 -2.68 13.86 -10.37
CA ALA A 48 -3.02 12.99 -9.26
C ALA A 48 -1.90 12.00 -8.93
N ILE A 49 -1.75 11.69 -7.63
CA ILE A 49 -0.94 10.57 -7.14
C ILE A 49 -1.91 9.48 -6.68
N LEU A 50 -1.93 8.34 -7.40
CA LEU A 50 -2.79 7.21 -7.08
C LEU A 50 -1.98 6.15 -6.31
N ALA A 51 -2.28 5.98 -5.02
CA ALA A 51 -1.68 4.92 -4.21
C ALA A 51 -2.21 3.54 -4.64
N SER A 52 -1.30 2.61 -4.92
CA SER A 52 -1.59 1.21 -5.22
C SER A 52 -0.85 0.31 -4.24
N ASP A 53 -1.22 0.39 -2.97
CA ASP A 53 -0.46 -0.16 -1.83
C ASP A 53 -1.31 -1.01 -0.86
N GLY A 54 -2.47 -1.50 -1.31
CA GLY A 54 -3.39 -2.27 -0.48
C GLY A 54 -4.10 -1.44 0.60
N GLY A 55 -4.03 -0.11 0.54
CA GLY A 55 -4.65 0.79 1.52
C GLY A 55 -3.72 1.24 2.64
N TRP A 56 -2.43 0.90 2.56
CA TRP A 56 -1.44 1.25 3.58
C TRP A 56 -1.38 2.77 3.84
N SER A 57 -1.39 3.58 2.78
CA SER A 57 -1.32 5.04 2.88
C SER A 57 -2.56 5.69 3.49
N ALA A 58 -3.65 4.94 3.71
CA ALA A 58 -4.92 5.43 4.25
C ALA A 58 -5.23 4.95 5.68
N LEU A 59 -4.33 4.17 6.28
CA LEU A 59 -4.39 3.71 7.67
C LEU A 59 -3.68 4.70 8.61
#